data_AF-A0AB34HP31-F1
#
_entry.id   AF-A0AB34HP31-F1
#
_cell.length_a   1.000
_cell.length_b   1.000
_cell.length_c   1.000
_cell.angle_alpha   90.00
_cell.angle_beta   90.00
_cell.angle_gamma   90.00
#
_symmetry.space_group_name_H-M   'P 1'
#
loop_
_entity.id
_entity.type
_entity.pdbx_description
1 polymer ?
#
loop_
_entity_poly.entity_id
_entity_poly.type
_entity_poly.pdbx_seq_one_letter_code
_entity_poly.pdbx_strand_id
1 'polypeptide(L)' 'MVILLYEMALLSSGFSLEDPQTHANRIYRMIKLGLGIDEDDPTADDSSAAVTEEMPHLKGDDDTSRMEEAD' A
#
# COMPACT_ATOMS: atom_id res chain seq x y z
N MET A 1 12.93 3.15 13.47
CA MET A 1 11.87 2.19 13.92
C MET A 1 10.82 2.86 14.79
N VAL A 2 11.17 3.56 15.89
CA VAL A 2 10.18 4.21 16.80
C VAL A 2 9.21 5.16 16.09
N ILE A 3 9.70 6.01 15.18
CA ILE A 3 8.87 7.02 14.51
C ILE A 3 7.83 6.36 13.57
N LEU A 4 8.18 5.27 12.86
CA LEU A 4 7.22 4.54 12.03
C LEU A 4 6.09 3.93 12.85
N LEU A 5 6.43 3.31 13.98
CA LEU A 5 5.44 2.71 14.87
C LEU A 5 4.48 3.77 15.44
N TYR A 6 5.02 4.93 15.79
CA TYR A 6 4.24 6.08 16.24
C TYR A 6 3.28 6.58 15.16
N GLU A 7 3.79 6.90 13.96
CA GLU A 7 2.98 7.39 12.83
C GLU A 7 1.90 6.38 12.42
N MET A 8 2.21 5.08 12.43
CA MET A 8 1.25 4.02 12.11
C MET A 8 0.19 3.85 13.20
N ALA A 9 0.56 3.98 14.48
CA ALA A 9 -0.41 4.01 15.57
C ALA A 9 -1.30 5.26 15.50
N LEU A 10 -0.75 6.41 15.08
CA LEU A 10 -1.49 7.65 14.86
C LEU A 10 -2.54 7.48 13.75
N LEU A 11 -2.12 6.93 12.61
CA LEU A 11 -3.00 6.66 11.48
C LEU A 11 -4.09 5.63 11.84
N SER A 12 -3.71 4.54 12.52
CA SER A 12 -4.66 3.50 12.97
C SER A 12 -5.64 3.99 14.04
N SER A 13 -5.28 5.03 14.80
CA SER A 13 -6.17 5.66 15.79
C SER A 13 -7.03 6.77 15.18
N GLY A 14 -6.93 7.01 13.87
CA GLY A 14 -7.76 7.97 13.15
C GLY A 14 -7.22 9.40 13.15
N PHE A 15 -5.98 9.63 13.56
CA PHE A 15 -5.32 10.92 13.46
C PHE A 15 -4.57 11.06 12.13
N SER A 16 -4.51 12.29 11.62
CA SER A 16 -3.75 12.63 10.42
C SER A 16 -2.25 12.71 10.69
N LEU A 17 -1.44 12.36 9.70
CA LEU A 17 0.01 12.58 9.72
C LEU A 17 0.33 14.05 9.48
N GLU A 18 1.41 14.53 10.11
CA GLU A 18 1.93 15.89 9.87
C GLU A 18 2.56 16.00 8.48
N ASP A 19 3.36 15.00 8.09
CA ASP A 19 3.93 14.88 6.75
C ASP A 19 3.77 13.45 6.20
N PRO A 20 2.73 13.21 5.38
CA PRO A 20 2.47 11.90 4.79
C PRO A 20 3.53 11.49 3.75
N GLN A 21 4.20 12.45 3.09
CA GLN A 21 5.25 12.14 2.10
C GLN A 21 6.48 11.56 2.78
N THR A 22 6.90 12.16 3.91
CA THR A 22 8.01 11.62 4.70
C THR A 22 7.71 10.21 5.24
N HIS A 23 6.49 9.95 5.68
CA HIS A 23 6.06 8.60 6.10
C HIS A 23 6.14 7.59 4.95
N ALA A 24 5.59 7.94 3.78
CA ALA A 24 5.62 7.11 2.58
C ALA A 24 7.06 6.79 2.12
N ASN A 25 7.92 7.81 2.04
CA ASN A 25 9.34 7.66 1.69
C ASN A 25 10.06 6.68 2.62
N ARG A 26 9.73 6.70 3.91
CA ARG A 26 10.34 5.82 4.90
C ARG A 26 9.90 4.36 4.72
N ILE A 27 8.61 4.12 4.44
CA ILE A 27 8.09 2.79 4.12
C ILE A 27 8.74 2.26 2.83
N TYR A 28 8.82 3.11 1.81
CA TYR A 28 9.40 2.74 0.52
C TYR A 28 10.86 2.30 0.65
N ARG A 29 11.70 3.03 1.42
CA ARG A 29 13.08 2.60 1.72
C ARG A 29 13.15 1.26 2.45
N MET A 30 12.22 0.99 3.37
CA MET A 30 12.16 -0.33 4.02
C MET A 30 11.84 -1.45 3.04
N ILE A 31 10.92 -1.22 2.11
CA ILE A 31 10.57 -2.19 1.07
C ILE A 31 11.76 -2.42 0.13
N LYS A 32 12.42 -1.35 -0.35
CA LYS A 32 13.63 -1.48 -1.18
C LYS A 32 14.70 -2.33 -0.49
N LEU A 33 15.01 -2.04 0.77
CA LEU A 33 15.98 -2.80 1.55
C LEU A 33 15.56 -4.27 1.71
N GLY A 34 14.26 -4.55 1.92
CA GLY A 34 13.73 -5.90 2.01
C GLY A 34 13.79 -6.69 0.68
N LEU A 35 13.72 -5.98 -0.45
CA LEU A 35 13.81 -6.54 -1.80
C LEU A 35 15.24 -6.55 -2.37
N GLY A 36 16.20 -5.88 -1.71
CA GLY A 36 17.57 -5.74 -2.20
C GLY A 36 17.69 -4.82 -3.43
N ILE A 37 16.79 -3.85 -3.58
CA ILE A 37 16.82 -2.85 -4.67
C ILE A 37 17.76 -1.72 -4.24
N ASP A 38 18.77 -1.43 -5.06
CA ASP A 38 19.77 -0.40 -4.76
C ASP A 38 19.18 1.03 -4.77
N GLU A 39 19.72 1.90 -3.92
CA GLU A 39 19.26 3.30 -3.80
C GLU A 39 19.71 4.19 -4.97
N ASP A 40 20.64 3.71 -5.80
CA ASP A 40 21.22 4.44 -6.95
C ASP A 40 20.41 4.31 -8.25
N ASP A 41 19.24 3.67 -8.24
CA ASP A 41 18.33 3.70 -9.39
C ASP A 41 17.61 5.07 -9.44
N PRO A 42 17.95 5.96 -10.41
CA PRO A 42 17.43 7.33 -10.49
C PRO A 42 15.94 7.40 -10.85
N THR A 43 15.25 6.27 -11.00
CA THR A 43 13.84 6.20 -11.38
C THR A 43 12.86 6.52 -10.24
N ALA A 44 13.34 6.68 -9.00
CA ALA A 44 12.46 6.78 -7.83
C ALA A 44 12.06 8.20 -7.38
N ASP A 45 12.66 9.26 -7.93
CA ASP A 45 12.36 10.65 -7.52
C ASP A 45 11.17 11.28 -8.27
N ASP A 46 10.55 10.55 -9.21
CA ASP A 46 9.44 11.06 -10.03
C ASP A 46 8.40 9.99 -10.40
N SER A 47 7.82 9.30 -9.41
CA SER A 47 6.68 8.41 -9.67
C SER A 47 5.66 8.40 -8.54
N SER A 48 4.94 9.52 -8.46
CA SER A 48 3.56 9.59 -7.96
C SER A 48 2.56 8.83 -8.85
N ALA A 49 2.98 7.98 -9.79
CA ALA A 49 2.09 7.38 -10.78
C ALA A 49 2.59 6.03 -11.31
N ALA A 50 2.45 4.95 -10.53
CA ALA A 50 2.40 3.59 -11.07
C ALA A 50 1.79 2.59 -10.08
N VAL A 51 0.60 2.90 -9.54
CA VAL A 51 -0.31 1.85 -9.06
C VAL A 51 -1.08 1.33 -10.28
N THR A 52 -0.35 0.72 -11.20
CA THR A 52 -0.91 0.01 -12.36
C THR A 52 -0.10 -1.25 -12.59
N GLU A 53 -0.03 -2.12 -11.58
CA GLU A 53 0.16 -3.55 -11.84
C GLU A 53 -1.08 -4.28 -11.32
N GLU A 54 -1.98 -4.51 -12.27
CA GLU A 54 -2.72 -5.76 -12.42
C GLU A 54 -3.28 -6.38 -11.13
N MET A 55 -4.30 -5.75 -10.56
CA MET A 55 -5.24 -6.49 -9.73
C MET A 55 -5.98 -7.46 -10.68
N PRO A 56 -5.83 -8.80 -10.53
CA PRO A 56 -6.56 -9.73 -11.38
C PRO A 56 -8.05 -9.47 -11.18
N HIS A 57 -8.78 -9.25 -12.29
CA HIS A 57 -10.22 -9.03 -12.24
C HIS A 57 -10.86 -10.23 -11.55
N LEU A 58 -11.45 -10.00 -10.37
CA LEU A 58 -12.18 -11.03 -9.63
C LEU A 58 -13.35 -11.48 -10.50
N LYS A 59 -13.19 -12.63 -11.16
CA LYS A 59 -14.25 -13.27 -11.93
C LYS A 59 -15.14 -14.03 -10.95
N GLY A 60 -16.27 -13.42 -10.57
CA GLY A 60 -17.26 -14.11 -9.75
C GLY A 60 -18.27 -13.19 -9.08
N ASP A 61 -18.97 -12.35 -9.85
CA ASP A 61 -20.22 -11.71 -9.35
C ASP A 61 -21.49 -12.45 -9.85
N ASP A 62 -21.33 -13.54 -10.62
CA ASP A 62 -22.45 -14.34 -11.14
C ASP A 62 -22.93 -15.46 -10.19
N ASP A 63 -22.27 -15.69 -9.04
CA ASP A 63 -22.66 -16.74 -8.09
C ASP A 63 -23.33 -16.22 -6.81
N THR A 64 -23.48 -14.89 -6.66
CA THR A 64 -24.22 -14.29 -5.52
C THR A 64 -25.73 -14.43 -5.67
N SER A 65 -26.21 -14.69 -6.89
CA SER A 65 -27.63 -14.86 -7.21
C SER A 65 -28.12 -16.31 -7.09
N ARG A 66 -27.23 -17.28 -6.87
CA ARG A 66 -27.55 -18.73 -6.87
C ARG A 66 -27.60 -19.37 -5.48
N MET A 67 -27.80 -18.55 -4.44
CA MET A 67 -27.85 -19.01 -3.05
C MET A 67 -29.13 -18.60 -2.30
N GLU A 68 -30.17 -18.14 -3.00
CA GLU A 68 -31.48 -17.79 -2.39
C GLU A 68 -32.60 -18.82 -2.67
N GLU A 69 -32.32 -19.92 -3.40
CA GLU A 69 -33.31 -21.01 -3.60
C GLU A 69 -32.80 -22.32 -2.98
N ALA A 70 -32.88 -22.40 -1.66
CA ALA A 70 -32.94 -23.66 -0.93
C ALA A 70 -34.03 -23.51 0.15
N ASP A 71 -35.13 -24.23 -0.07
CA ASP A 71 -36.36 -24.38 0.75
C ASP A 71 -36.14 -24.34 2.27
#